data_AF-A0A662W517-F1
#
_entry.id   AF-A0A662W517-F1
#
_cell.length_a   1.000
_cell.length_b   1.000
_cell.length_c   1.000
_cell.angle_alpha   90.00
_cell.angle_beta   90.00
_cell.angle_gamma   90.00
#
_symmetry.space_group_name_H-M   'P 1'
#
loop_
_entity.id
_entity.type
_entity.pdbx_description
1 polymer ?
#
loop_
_entity_poly.entity_id
_entity_poly.type
_entity_poly.pdbx_seq_one_letter_code
_entity_poly.pdbx_strand_id
1 'polypeptide(L)'
;MSFVAEALNLSPSAARRLEERNILREALIPHDFFSDVLDAFKLDKKFGEFEEGTVIAKTTDGVEIVRGYPKIRRALTLYPTIKRHFRDKVAIEEKMNGYNARLVLFGENIYAITRRGFFCPYTTEKARDLINDSFFKDHPELILCGEAVGSESPFVVKETYGKGIDFFVFDIREKRTNKPMTIEFKERASKEYGFKIAPIL
;
A
#
# COMPACT_ATOMS: atom_id res chain seq x y z
N MET A 1 -20.49 -6.11 -6.57
CA MET A 1 -20.05 -7.40 -7.15
C MET A 1 -19.75 -7.41 -8.65
N SER A 2 -20.53 -6.77 -9.53
CA SER A 2 -20.24 -6.78 -10.99
C SER A 2 -18.86 -6.17 -11.31
N PHE A 3 -18.52 -5.03 -10.70
CA PHE A 3 -17.24 -4.36 -10.92
C PHE A 3 -16.05 -5.19 -10.44
N VAL A 4 -16.21 -5.96 -9.34
CA VAL A 4 -15.15 -6.85 -8.84
C VAL A 4 -14.92 -8.00 -9.82
N ALA A 5 -15.99 -8.56 -10.37
CA ALA A 5 -15.91 -9.62 -11.37
C ALA A 5 -15.15 -9.12 -12.61
N GLU A 6 -15.50 -7.94 -13.13
CA GLU A 6 -14.82 -7.31 -14.25
C GLU A 6 -13.34 -7.02 -13.95
N ALA A 7 -13.04 -6.39 -12.81
CA ALA A 7 -11.69 -6.04 -12.40
C ALA A 7 -10.76 -7.26 -12.29
N LEU A 8 -11.29 -8.38 -11.81
CA LEU A 8 -10.54 -9.63 -11.66
C LEU A 8 -10.65 -10.57 -12.87
N ASN A 9 -11.31 -10.13 -13.95
CA ASN A 9 -11.59 -10.94 -15.14
C ASN A 9 -12.27 -12.28 -14.82
N LEU A 10 -13.32 -12.21 -13.99
CA LEU A 10 -14.12 -13.33 -13.51
C LEU A 10 -15.57 -13.21 -13.98
N SER A 11 -16.29 -14.34 -13.99
CA SER A 11 -17.76 -14.29 -14.06
C SER A 11 -18.35 -13.73 -12.75
N PRO A 12 -19.54 -13.11 -12.78
CA PRO A 12 -20.22 -12.68 -11.55
C PRO A 12 -20.45 -13.81 -10.54
N SER A 13 -20.68 -15.04 -11.00
CA SER A 13 -20.83 -16.23 -10.14
C SER A 13 -19.51 -16.63 -9.49
N ALA A 14 -18.37 -16.51 -10.19
CA ALA A 14 -17.06 -16.76 -9.62
C ALA A 14 -16.71 -15.72 -8.54
N ALA A 15 -17.01 -14.44 -8.77
CA ALA A 15 -16.79 -13.39 -7.76
C ALA A 15 -17.60 -13.64 -6.48
N ARG A 16 -18.89 -14.02 -6.59
CA ARG A 16 -19.72 -14.38 -5.41
C ARG A 16 -19.15 -15.56 -4.62
N ARG A 17 -18.64 -16.59 -5.31
CA ARG A 17 -17.97 -17.72 -4.64
C ARG A 17 -16.72 -17.31 -3.86
N LEU A 18 -16.02 -16.25 -4.27
CA LEU A 18 -14.88 -15.74 -3.48
C LEU A 18 -15.36 -15.13 -2.17
N GLU A 19 -16.48 -14.43 -2.18
CA GLU A 19 -17.10 -13.84 -1.00
C GLU A 19 -17.62 -14.91 -0.04
N GLU A 20 -18.39 -15.88 -0.54
CA GLU A 20 -18.89 -17.04 0.23
C GLU A 20 -17.77 -17.82 0.93
N ARG A 21 -16.59 -17.88 0.31
CA ARG A 21 -15.40 -18.57 0.85
C ARG A 21 -14.53 -17.68 1.74
N ASN A 22 -14.97 -16.47 2.06
CA ASN A 22 -14.22 -15.46 2.82
C ASN A 22 -12.85 -15.14 2.20
N ILE A 23 -12.73 -15.22 0.87
CA ILE A 23 -11.54 -14.79 0.12
C ILE A 23 -11.68 -13.32 -0.27
N LEU A 24 -12.87 -12.89 -0.65
CA LEU A 24 -13.21 -11.50 -0.93
C LEU A 24 -14.06 -10.97 0.24
N ARG A 25 -13.74 -9.79 0.78
CA ARG A 25 -14.49 -9.16 1.87
C ARG A 25 -14.54 -7.65 1.66
N GLU A 26 -15.50 -6.97 2.27
CA GLU A 26 -15.54 -5.50 2.28
C GLU A 26 -14.25 -4.92 2.88
N ALA A 27 -13.76 -3.86 2.26
CA ALA A 27 -12.52 -3.16 2.62
C ALA A 27 -12.79 -1.82 3.32
N LEU A 28 -14.01 -1.32 3.21
CA LEU A 28 -14.42 0.01 3.57
C LEU A 28 -15.78 -0.04 4.27
N ILE A 29 -15.93 0.75 5.32
CA ILE A 29 -17.24 1.08 5.87
C ILE A 29 -17.64 2.42 5.24
N PRO A 30 -18.77 2.51 4.52
CA PRO A 30 -19.20 3.75 3.89
C PRO A 30 -19.28 4.91 4.89
N HIS A 31 -18.63 6.02 4.57
CA HIS A 31 -18.59 7.23 5.38
C HIS A 31 -18.18 8.41 4.50
N ASP A 32 -18.72 9.61 4.74
CA ASP A 32 -18.40 10.84 3.98
C ASP A 32 -16.92 11.23 4.00
N PHE A 33 -16.16 10.66 4.95
CA PHE A 33 -14.71 10.84 5.05
C PHE A 33 -13.96 10.17 3.89
N PHE A 34 -14.60 9.15 3.28
CA PHE A 34 -14.13 8.40 2.12
C PHE A 34 -14.95 8.74 0.88
N SER A 35 -15.23 10.02 0.67
CA SER A 35 -16.15 10.53 -0.37
C SER A 35 -15.85 10.06 -1.79
N ASP A 36 -14.59 9.78 -2.12
CA ASP A 36 -14.20 9.33 -3.47
C ASP A 36 -14.28 7.81 -3.65
N VAL A 37 -14.57 7.05 -2.58
CA VAL A 37 -14.64 5.59 -2.62
C VAL A 37 -16.07 5.14 -2.37
N LEU A 38 -16.76 4.80 -3.45
CA LEU A 38 -18.18 4.43 -3.44
C LEU A 38 -18.42 3.04 -2.86
N ASP A 39 -17.51 2.11 -3.14
CA ASP A 39 -17.53 0.74 -2.66
C ASP A 39 -16.13 0.13 -2.76
N ALA A 40 -15.75 -0.78 -1.88
CA ALA A 40 -14.45 -1.42 -1.97
C ALA A 40 -14.41 -2.82 -1.35
N PHE A 41 -13.76 -3.74 -2.05
CA PHE A 41 -13.50 -5.09 -1.58
C PHE A 41 -12.00 -5.35 -1.50
N LYS A 42 -11.61 -6.26 -0.63
CA LYS A 42 -10.25 -6.72 -0.44
C LYS A 42 -10.16 -8.24 -0.53
N LEU A 43 -9.01 -8.71 -1.01
CA LEU A 43 -8.64 -10.11 -0.95
C LEU A 43 -8.02 -10.44 0.42
N ASP A 44 -8.72 -11.23 1.22
CA ASP A 44 -8.24 -11.72 2.53
C ASP A 44 -7.23 -12.87 2.39
N LYS A 45 -7.11 -13.44 1.20
CA LYS A 45 -6.12 -14.46 0.82
C LYS A 45 -5.62 -14.19 -0.59
N LYS A 46 -4.40 -14.63 -0.91
CA LYS A 46 -3.88 -14.60 -2.28
C LYS A 46 -4.84 -15.32 -3.23
N PHE A 47 -5.14 -14.72 -4.37
CA PHE A 47 -5.99 -15.30 -5.42
C PHE A 47 -5.34 -15.10 -6.79
N GLY A 48 -4.97 -16.20 -7.45
CA GLY A 48 -4.23 -16.14 -8.71
C GLY A 48 -2.92 -15.38 -8.56
N GLU A 49 -2.74 -14.34 -9.36
CA GLU A 49 -1.59 -13.42 -9.28
C GLU A 49 -1.74 -12.33 -8.20
N PHE A 50 -2.96 -12.06 -7.73
CA PHE A 50 -3.26 -10.99 -6.78
C PHE A 50 -2.88 -11.39 -5.35
N GLU A 51 -2.07 -10.56 -4.70
CA GLU A 51 -1.61 -10.77 -3.34
C GLU A 51 -2.75 -10.58 -2.33
N GLU A 52 -2.58 -11.22 -1.17
CA GLU A 52 -3.35 -10.89 0.02
C GLU A 52 -3.26 -9.38 0.32
N GLY A 53 -4.39 -8.78 0.64
CA GLY A 53 -4.52 -7.34 0.87
C GLY A 53 -4.69 -6.50 -0.41
N THR A 54 -4.79 -7.12 -1.60
CA THR A 54 -5.22 -6.41 -2.81
C THR A 54 -6.62 -5.85 -2.62
N VAL A 55 -6.82 -4.61 -3.02
CA VAL A 55 -8.10 -3.88 -2.96
C VAL A 55 -8.63 -3.66 -4.36
N ILE A 56 -9.93 -3.86 -4.54
CA ILE A 56 -10.70 -3.47 -5.72
C ILE A 56 -11.68 -2.41 -5.26
N ALA A 57 -11.43 -1.16 -5.65
CA ALA A 57 -12.21 0.00 -5.25
C ALA A 57 -13.03 0.50 -6.43
N LYS A 58 -14.32 0.73 -6.21
CA LYS A 58 -15.14 1.55 -7.09
C LYS A 58 -15.05 2.98 -6.58
N THR A 59 -14.40 3.84 -7.35
CA THR A 59 -14.20 5.25 -7.05
C THR A 59 -15.17 6.12 -7.85
N THR A 60 -15.13 7.43 -7.62
CA THR A 60 -15.80 8.43 -8.45
C THR A 60 -15.31 8.45 -9.90
N ASP A 61 -14.04 8.11 -10.14
CA ASP A 61 -13.41 8.11 -11.47
C ASP A 61 -13.49 6.77 -12.21
N GLY A 62 -13.87 5.68 -11.53
CA GLY A 62 -13.96 4.36 -12.15
C GLY A 62 -13.66 3.22 -11.19
N VAL A 63 -13.07 2.14 -11.72
CA VAL A 63 -12.72 0.95 -10.93
C VAL A 63 -11.20 0.83 -10.87
N GLU A 64 -10.68 0.83 -9.65
CA GLU A 64 -9.25 0.81 -9.35
C GLU A 64 -8.85 -0.51 -8.69
N ILE A 65 -7.66 -1.02 -9.04
CA ILE A 65 -7.07 -2.20 -8.40
C ILE A 65 -5.76 -1.77 -7.75
N VAL A 66 -5.69 -1.86 -6.42
CA VAL A 66 -4.48 -1.58 -5.65
C VAL A 66 -3.92 -2.87 -5.09
N ARG A 67 -2.82 -3.34 -5.66
CA ARG A 67 -2.20 -4.62 -5.33
C ARG A 67 -1.70 -4.68 -3.88
N GLY A 68 -1.84 -5.86 -3.27
CA GLY A 68 -1.30 -6.16 -1.95
C GLY A 68 0.23 -6.06 -1.96
N TYR A 69 0.82 -5.45 -0.94
CA TYR A 69 2.27 -5.42 -0.85
C TYR A 69 2.82 -6.85 -0.71
N PRO A 70 3.85 -7.26 -1.47
CA PRO A 70 4.33 -8.63 -1.48
C PRO A 70 5.00 -9.03 -0.15
N LYS A 71 5.13 -10.33 0.10
CA LYS A 71 5.85 -10.84 1.28
C LYS A 71 7.35 -10.74 1.04
N ILE A 72 8.09 -10.09 1.95
CA ILE A 72 9.55 -10.03 1.93
C ILE A 72 10.11 -11.28 2.60
N ARG A 73 11.07 -11.96 1.97
CA ARG A 73 11.71 -13.16 2.52
C ARG A 73 12.71 -12.76 3.61
N ARG A 74 12.81 -13.59 4.66
CA ARG A 74 13.77 -13.40 5.75
C ARG A 74 15.01 -14.27 5.51
N ALA A 75 16.18 -13.66 5.53
CA ALA A 75 17.46 -14.37 5.64
C ALA A 75 17.77 -14.59 7.14
N LEU A 76 18.19 -15.81 7.52
CA LEU A 76 18.59 -16.12 8.90
C LEU A 76 20.09 -15.90 9.14
N THR A 77 20.90 -15.92 8.09
CA THR A 77 22.32 -15.61 8.13
C THR A 77 22.66 -14.62 7.01
N LEU A 78 23.59 -13.70 7.26
CA LEU A 78 24.04 -12.74 6.25
C LEU A 78 24.87 -13.44 5.17
N TYR A 79 25.96 -14.10 5.57
CA TYR A 79 26.73 -14.99 4.71
C TYR A 79 26.27 -16.46 4.88
N PRO A 80 26.10 -17.24 3.79
CA PRO A 80 26.31 -16.88 2.38
C PRO A 80 25.07 -16.29 1.69
N THR A 81 23.98 -16.03 2.42
CA THR A 81 22.67 -15.70 1.85
C THR A 81 22.68 -14.50 0.91
N ILE A 82 23.29 -13.38 1.31
CA ILE A 82 23.36 -12.16 0.49
C ILE A 82 24.05 -12.45 -0.84
N LYS A 83 25.22 -13.12 -0.79
CA LYS A 83 26.02 -13.47 -1.98
C LYS A 83 25.31 -14.41 -2.94
N ARG A 84 24.45 -15.30 -2.43
CA ARG A 84 23.68 -16.25 -3.25
C ARG A 84 22.42 -15.64 -3.86
N HIS A 85 21.81 -14.66 -3.18
CA HIS A 85 20.52 -14.11 -3.60
C HIS A 85 20.65 -12.90 -4.53
N PHE A 86 21.56 -11.99 -4.20
CA PHE A 86 21.76 -10.74 -4.94
C PHE A 86 22.95 -10.83 -5.88
N ARG A 87 22.96 -9.96 -6.89
CA ARG A 87 24.05 -9.83 -7.87
C ARG A 87 24.56 -8.39 -7.83
N ASP A 88 25.86 -8.23 -8.01
CA ASP A 88 26.56 -6.95 -8.14
C ASP A 88 26.44 -6.01 -6.93
N LYS A 89 25.32 -5.30 -6.79
CA LYS A 89 25.08 -4.28 -5.75
C LYS A 89 23.82 -4.59 -4.96
N VAL A 90 23.82 -4.17 -3.69
CA VAL A 90 22.68 -4.33 -2.77
C VAL A 90 22.42 -3.00 -2.10
N ALA A 91 21.20 -2.49 -2.23
CA ALA A 91 20.72 -1.36 -1.44
C ALA A 91 20.30 -1.89 -0.05
N ILE A 92 20.72 -1.19 1.00
CA ILE A 92 20.39 -1.54 2.38
C ILE A 92 19.53 -0.41 2.94
N GLU A 93 18.34 -0.76 3.40
CA GLU A 93 17.41 0.19 4.01
C GLU A 93 17.14 -0.18 5.46
N GLU A 94 16.95 0.83 6.30
CA GLU A 94 16.49 0.60 7.66
C GLU A 94 15.10 -0.06 7.63
N LYS A 95 14.99 -1.21 8.29
CA LYS A 95 13.69 -1.83 8.49
C LYS A 95 12.97 -1.17 9.67
N MET A 96 12.20 -0.14 9.37
CA MET A 96 11.32 0.54 10.32
C MET A 96 10.41 -0.43 11.09
N ASN A 97 10.06 -0.07 12.33
CA ASN A 97 9.25 -0.88 13.24
C ASN A 97 7.89 -0.23 13.50
N GLY A 98 6.98 -0.39 12.55
CA GLY A 98 5.63 0.16 12.62
C GLY A 98 4.64 -0.78 11.97
N TYR A 99 3.76 -0.22 11.15
CA TYR A 99 2.85 -0.99 10.32
C TYR A 99 2.87 -0.52 8.87
N ASN A 100 2.71 -1.49 7.96
CA ASN A 100 2.67 -1.25 6.53
C ASN A 100 1.36 -0.54 6.14
N ALA A 101 1.51 0.59 5.45
CA ALA A 101 0.43 1.29 4.79
C ALA A 101 0.80 1.62 3.34
N ARG A 102 -0.22 1.62 2.47
CA ARG A 102 -0.14 1.98 1.06
C ARG A 102 -0.98 3.22 0.87
N LEU A 103 -0.38 4.28 0.34
CA LEU A 103 -1.06 5.54 0.06
C LEU A 103 -1.36 5.64 -1.43
N VAL A 104 -2.59 6.01 -1.73
CA VAL A 104 -3.12 6.15 -3.09
C VAL A 104 -3.97 7.39 -3.19
N LEU A 105 -4.02 8.00 -4.37
CA LEU A 105 -5.01 9.02 -4.71
C LEU A 105 -6.19 8.36 -5.44
N PHE A 106 -7.40 8.67 -4.98
CA PHE A 106 -8.67 8.36 -5.66
C PHE A 106 -9.51 9.63 -5.67
N GLY A 107 -10.09 10.00 -6.83
CA GLY A 107 -10.68 11.32 -6.97
C GLY A 107 -9.66 12.39 -6.61
N GLU A 108 -10.02 13.24 -5.65
CA GLU A 108 -9.20 14.36 -5.23
C GLU A 108 -8.45 14.11 -3.91
N ASN A 109 -8.66 12.95 -3.25
CA ASN A 109 -8.14 12.71 -1.91
C ASN A 109 -7.17 11.54 -1.81
N ILE A 110 -6.22 11.68 -0.89
CA ILE A 110 -5.30 10.61 -0.49
C ILE A 110 -6.03 9.66 0.47
N TYR A 111 -5.81 8.36 0.27
CA TYR A 111 -6.33 7.27 1.08
C TYR A 111 -5.23 6.32 1.53
N ALA A 112 -5.28 5.91 2.79
CA ALA A 112 -4.34 4.96 3.37
C ALA A 112 -4.95 3.57 3.52
N ILE A 113 -4.33 2.58 2.87
CA ILE A 113 -4.74 1.18 2.88
C ILE A 113 -3.74 0.39 3.71
N THR A 114 -4.22 -0.24 4.79
CA THR A 114 -3.41 -1.14 5.64
C THR A 114 -2.88 -2.34 4.87
N ARG A 115 -1.93 -3.07 5.47
CA ARG A 115 -1.40 -4.33 4.90
C ARG A 115 -2.47 -5.31 4.42
N ARG A 116 -3.55 -5.47 5.19
CA ARG A 116 -4.62 -6.46 4.90
C ARG A 116 -5.70 -5.94 3.95
N GLY A 117 -5.55 -4.71 3.45
CA GLY A 117 -6.46 -4.12 2.46
C GLY A 117 -7.62 -3.34 3.05
N PHE A 118 -7.56 -2.91 4.31
CA PHE A 118 -8.59 -2.01 4.88
C PHE A 118 -8.19 -0.55 4.71
N PHE A 119 -9.16 0.30 4.37
CA PHE A 119 -9.01 1.74 4.46
C PHE A 119 -8.95 2.16 5.94
N CYS A 120 -7.85 2.79 6.34
CA CYS A 120 -7.68 3.21 7.73
C CYS A 120 -8.00 4.71 7.86
N PRO A 121 -9.02 5.10 8.64
CA PRO A 121 -9.37 6.51 8.79
C PRO A 121 -8.22 7.31 9.43
N TYR A 122 -7.66 6.81 10.53
CA TYR A 122 -6.54 7.47 11.23
C TYR A 122 -5.31 7.65 10.33
N THR A 123 -4.89 6.60 9.63
CA THR A 123 -3.71 6.69 8.75
C THR A 123 -4.00 7.59 7.54
N THR A 124 -5.24 7.63 7.06
CA THR A 124 -5.66 8.48 5.95
C THR A 124 -5.58 9.95 6.34
N GLU A 125 -6.13 10.31 7.52
CA GLU A 125 -6.03 11.67 8.05
C GLU A 125 -4.57 12.11 8.16
N LYS A 126 -3.71 11.28 8.76
CA LYS A 126 -2.30 11.59 8.94
C LYS A 126 -1.50 11.63 7.63
N ALA A 127 -1.85 10.78 6.66
CA ALA A 127 -1.25 10.83 5.34
C ALA A 127 -1.56 12.14 4.60
N ARG A 128 -2.77 12.68 4.75
CA ARG A 128 -3.16 13.97 4.15
C ARG A 128 -2.40 15.15 4.77
N ASP A 129 -2.00 15.04 6.02
CA ASP A 129 -1.13 16.05 6.68
C ASP A 129 0.34 15.94 6.25
N LEU A 130 0.83 14.72 6.02
CA LEU A 130 2.26 14.43 5.84
C LEU A 130 2.71 14.35 4.38
N ILE A 131 1.81 14.06 3.45
CA ILE A 131 2.14 13.78 2.05
C ILE A 131 1.49 14.82 1.15
N ASN A 132 2.32 15.50 0.36
CA ASN A 132 1.87 16.41 -0.67
C ASN A 132 1.21 15.62 -1.83
N ASP A 133 0.02 16.03 -2.22
CA ASP A 133 -0.77 15.36 -3.28
C ASP A 133 -0.17 15.50 -4.68
N SER A 134 0.76 16.45 -4.90
CA SER A 134 1.45 16.67 -6.18
C SER A 134 2.10 15.41 -6.74
N PHE A 135 2.70 14.57 -5.89
CA PHE A 135 3.26 13.28 -6.31
C PHE A 135 2.21 12.44 -7.04
N PHE A 136 1.00 12.36 -6.48
CA PHE A 136 -0.07 11.55 -7.05
C PHE A 136 -0.78 12.23 -8.22
N LYS A 137 -0.75 13.57 -8.29
CA LYS A 137 -1.25 14.29 -9.47
C LYS A 137 -0.36 14.03 -10.69
N ASP A 138 0.96 13.98 -10.48
CA ASP A 138 1.93 13.69 -11.55
C ASP A 138 2.04 12.19 -11.85
N HIS A 139 1.85 11.34 -10.84
CA HIS A 139 1.95 9.88 -10.92
C HIS A 139 0.70 9.17 -10.35
N PRO A 140 -0.49 9.37 -10.94
CA PRO A 140 -1.74 8.82 -10.41
C PRO A 140 -1.79 7.29 -10.47
N GLU A 141 -0.96 6.65 -11.28
CA GLU A 141 -0.84 5.19 -11.39
C GLU A 141 0.01 4.56 -10.27
N LEU A 142 0.74 5.38 -9.51
CA LEU A 142 1.67 4.90 -8.48
C LEU A 142 1.04 4.86 -7.08
N ILE A 143 1.60 4.00 -6.25
CA ILE A 143 1.32 3.89 -4.82
C ILE A 143 2.61 4.13 -4.03
N LEU A 144 2.50 4.89 -2.95
CA LEU A 144 3.56 4.99 -1.95
C LEU A 144 3.37 3.88 -0.92
N CYS A 145 4.33 2.98 -0.82
CA CYS A 145 4.36 1.93 0.19
C CYS A 145 5.34 2.34 1.30
N GLY A 146 4.84 2.43 2.52
CA GLY A 146 5.66 2.90 3.64
C GLY A 146 5.26 2.30 4.97
N GLU A 147 6.11 2.56 5.94
CA GLU A 147 5.88 2.19 7.32
C GLU A 147 5.37 3.42 8.07
N ALA A 148 4.20 3.28 8.68
CA ALA A 148 3.67 4.25 9.62
C ALA A 148 4.22 3.92 11.02
N VAL A 149 4.93 4.88 11.61
CA VAL A 149 5.71 4.70 12.86
C VAL A 149 5.47 5.86 13.82
N GLY A 150 5.60 5.62 15.12
CA GLY A 150 5.53 6.67 16.14
C GLY A 150 4.85 6.24 17.43
N SER A 151 4.87 7.10 18.44
CA SER A 151 4.25 6.82 19.75
C SER A 151 2.72 6.88 19.74
N GLU A 152 2.12 7.57 18.77
CA GLU A 152 0.65 7.66 18.63
C GLU A 152 0.09 6.63 17.64
N SER A 153 0.91 5.65 17.23
CA SER A 153 0.50 4.56 16.33
C SER A 153 -0.62 3.72 16.94
N PRO A 154 -1.75 3.50 16.24
CA PRO A 154 -2.86 2.68 16.74
C PRO A 154 -2.57 1.18 16.72
N PHE A 155 -1.46 0.75 16.10
CA PHE A 155 -1.12 -0.67 15.93
C PHE A 155 0.20 -1.05 16.59
N VAL A 156 1.24 -0.21 16.43
CA VAL A 156 2.61 -0.51 16.89
C VAL A 156 3.22 0.75 17.48
N VAL A 157 3.04 0.93 18.79
CA VAL A 157 3.55 2.08 19.54
C VAL A 157 5.07 1.99 19.72
N LYS A 158 5.79 3.03 19.30
CA LYS A 158 7.26 3.15 19.44
C LYS A 158 7.69 4.58 19.70
N GLU A 159 8.28 4.82 20.87
CA GLU A 159 8.84 6.13 21.26
C GLU A 159 10.12 6.51 20.49
N THR A 160 10.80 5.53 19.87
CA THR A 160 12.09 5.74 19.18
C THR A 160 12.00 6.64 17.95
N TYR A 161 10.79 6.86 17.43
CA TYR A 161 10.54 7.69 16.24
C TYR A 161 9.99 9.08 16.57
N GLY A 162 9.98 9.46 17.86
CA GLY A 162 9.43 10.72 18.34
C GLY A 162 7.93 10.68 18.59
N LYS A 163 7.39 11.85 18.96
CA LYS A 163 5.96 12.01 19.26
C LYS A 163 5.13 12.08 17.99
N GLY A 164 3.95 11.46 18.01
CA GLY A 164 3.00 11.50 16.91
C GLY A 164 3.07 10.26 16.03
N ILE A 165 2.72 10.43 14.76
CA ILE A 165 2.91 9.42 13.72
C ILE A 165 3.59 10.05 12.52
N ASP A 166 4.46 9.28 11.90
CA ASP A 166 5.24 9.64 10.73
C ASP A 166 5.16 8.51 9.70
N PHE A 167 5.50 8.82 8.45
CA PHE A 167 5.41 7.87 7.35
C PHE A 167 6.72 7.82 6.55
N PHE A 168 7.36 6.66 6.55
CA PHE A 168 8.61 6.44 5.83
C PHE A 168 8.38 5.51 4.64
N VAL A 169 8.46 6.07 3.43
CA VAL A 169 8.31 5.32 2.17
C VAL A 169 9.51 4.40 1.97
N PHE A 170 9.27 3.09 1.92
CA PHE A 170 10.31 2.11 1.58
C PHE A 170 10.17 1.60 0.14
N ASP A 171 9.05 1.83 -0.55
CA ASP A 171 8.84 1.35 -1.92
C ASP A 171 7.79 2.17 -2.67
N ILE A 172 7.89 2.22 -3.99
CA ILE A 172 6.92 2.86 -4.88
C ILE A 172 6.56 1.85 -5.96
N ARG A 173 5.28 1.59 -6.16
CA ARG A 173 4.81 0.56 -7.09
C ARG A 173 3.70 1.08 -7.98
N GLU A 174 3.53 0.47 -9.14
CA GLU A 174 2.33 0.72 -9.96
C GLU A 174 1.13 -0.06 -9.39
N LYS A 175 -0.02 0.62 -9.26
CA LYS A 175 -1.23 0.17 -8.56
C LYS A 175 -1.66 -1.23 -9.01
N ARG A 176 -1.75 -1.46 -10.32
CA ARG A 176 -2.41 -2.64 -10.91
C ARG A 176 -1.47 -3.84 -11.10
N THR A 177 -0.23 -3.60 -11.50
CA THR A 177 0.77 -4.62 -11.82
C THR A 177 1.66 -4.98 -10.64
N ASN A 178 1.68 -4.15 -9.59
CA ASN A 178 2.57 -4.29 -8.43
C ASN A 178 4.07 -4.18 -8.79
N LYS A 179 4.41 -3.71 -9.99
CA LYS A 179 5.81 -3.55 -10.41
C LYS A 179 6.47 -2.46 -9.58
N PRO A 180 7.62 -2.74 -8.95
CA PRO A 180 8.35 -1.74 -8.19
C PRO A 180 9.09 -0.78 -9.12
N MET A 181 9.14 0.48 -8.72
CA MET A 181 10.06 1.47 -9.27
C MET A 181 11.48 1.20 -8.76
N THR A 182 12.49 1.79 -9.40
CA THR A 182 13.88 1.62 -8.96
C THR A 182 14.17 2.41 -7.68
N ILE A 183 15.26 2.07 -6.99
CA ILE A 183 15.72 2.82 -5.81
C ILE A 183 16.03 4.26 -6.18
N GLU A 184 16.68 4.49 -7.34
CA GLU A 184 17.02 5.81 -7.83
C GLU A 184 15.77 6.65 -8.13
N PHE A 185 14.71 6.03 -8.67
CA PHE A 185 13.43 6.70 -8.86
C PHE A 185 12.83 7.14 -7.52
N LYS A 186 12.81 6.24 -6.52
CA LYS A 186 12.29 6.54 -5.18
C LYS A 186 13.05 7.70 -4.52
N GLU A 187 14.38 7.68 -4.58
CA GLU A 187 15.21 8.76 -4.02
C GLU A 187 14.97 10.10 -4.72
N ARG A 188 14.85 10.10 -6.06
CA ARG A 188 14.56 11.32 -6.82
C ARG A 188 13.18 11.86 -6.48
N ALA A 189 12.15 11.02 -6.49
CA ALA A 189 10.78 11.40 -6.15
C ALA A 189 10.69 11.94 -4.72
N SER A 190 11.38 11.32 -3.76
CA SER A 190 11.44 11.83 -2.38
C SER A 190 12.00 13.25 -2.30
N LYS A 191 13.07 13.55 -3.04
CA LYS A 191 13.67 14.90 -3.09
C LYS A 191 12.76 15.92 -3.79
N GLU A 192 12.08 15.49 -4.85
CA GLU A 192 11.22 16.34 -5.68
C GLU A 192 9.90 16.70 -4.97
N TYR A 193 9.25 15.71 -4.34
CA TYR A 193 7.93 15.85 -3.72
C TYR A 193 7.95 16.00 -2.19
N GLY A 194 9.12 15.85 -1.56
CA GLY A 194 9.32 16.17 -0.15
C GLY A 194 8.81 15.13 0.86
N PHE A 195 8.46 13.91 0.44
CA PHE A 195 8.11 12.83 1.37
C PHE A 195 9.34 12.11 1.91
N LYS A 196 9.25 11.59 3.14
CA LYS A 196 10.33 10.83 3.79
C LYS A 196 10.44 9.43 3.22
N ILE A 197 11.67 8.95 3.05
CA ILE A 197 11.97 7.56 2.72
C ILE A 197 12.64 6.86 3.90
N ALA A 198 12.48 5.54 3.98
CA ALA A 198 13.28 4.73 4.90
C ALA A 198 14.78 4.99 4.65
N PRO A 199 15.59 5.25 5.69
CA PRO A 199 17.01 5.55 5.52
C PRO A 199 17.73 4.48 4.69
N ILE A 200 18.46 4.91 3.67
CA ILE A 200 19.35 4.07 2.87
C ILE A 200 20.77 4.19 3.44
N LEU A 201 21.43 3.05 3.69
CA LEU A 201 22.74 2.94 4.35
C LEU A 201 23.88 2.70 3.36
#